data_AF-A0A165M336-F1
#
_entry.id   AF-A0A165M336-F1
#
_cell.length_a   1.000
_cell.length_b   1.000
_cell.length_c   1.000
_cell.angle_alpha   90.00
_cell.angle_beta   90.00
_cell.angle_gamma   90.00
#
_symmetry.space_group_name_H-M   'P 1'
#
loop_
_entity.id
_entity.type
_entity.pdbx_description
1 polymer ?
#
loop_
_entity_poly.entity_id
_entity_poly.type
_entity_poly.pdbx_seq_one_letter_code
_entity_poly.pdbx_strand_id
1 'polypeptide(L)'
;LIAKATAAVEHNNEVRRSAGLPTLESKIMPGIVLTGTAPTFYKIPVSADLLDHVSHGTYPPEATVVSMYVPELPRPLRRYTAGIKPLDNREAILRCYGAFKGIVGI
;
A
#
# COMPACT_ATOMS: atom_id res chain seq x y z
N LEU A 1 -4.48 7.08 2.92
CA LEU A 1 -4.04 5.73 2.49
C LEU A 1 -3.84 4.81 3.69
N ILE A 2 -2.94 5.13 4.63
CA ILE A 2 -2.61 4.28 5.79
C ILE A 2 -3.84 3.90 6.62
N ALA A 3 -4.64 4.87 7.08
CA ALA A 3 -5.84 4.59 7.86
C ALA A 3 -6.82 3.60 7.17
N LYS A 4 -6.96 3.68 5.84
CA LYS A 4 -7.80 2.74 5.07
C LYS A 4 -7.19 1.34 5.04
N ALA A 5 -5.86 1.23 4.94
CA ALA A 5 -5.18 -0.05 5.01
C ALA A 5 -5.34 -0.70 6.39
N THR A 6 -5.17 0.08 7.46
CA THR A 6 -5.40 -0.37 8.84
C THR A 6 -6.83 -0.86 9.04
N ALA A 7 -7.82 -0.04 8.68
CA ALA A 7 -9.23 -0.41 8.80
C ALA A 7 -9.61 -1.65 7.97
N ALA A 8 -9.03 -1.81 6.78
CA ALA A 8 -9.27 -2.99 5.95
C ALA A 8 -8.73 -4.28 6.59
N VAL A 9 -7.58 -4.23 7.27
CA VAL A 9 -7.05 -5.41 7.98
C VAL A 9 -7.90 -5.73 9.20
N GLU A 10 -8.33 -4.73 9.95
CA GLU A 10 -9.26 -4.95 11.08
C GLU A 10 -10.56 -5.59 10.61
N HIS A 11 -11.16 -5.04 9.56
CA HIS A 11 -12.38 -5.61 8.97
C HIS A 11 -12.18 -7.06 8.50
N ASN A 12 -11.04 -7.37 7.86
CA ASN A 12 -10.71 -8.74 7.48
C ASN A 12 -10.58 -9.65 8.72
N ASN A 13 -10.01 -9.16 9.82
CA ASN A 13 -9.89 -9.92 11.07
C ASN A 13 -11.25 -10.11 11.76
N GLU A 14 -12.16 -9.15 11.70
CA GLU A 14 -13.57 -9.32 12.11
C GLU A 14 -14.26 -10.43 11.32
N VAL A 15 -14.16 -10.39 9.98
CA VAL A 15 -14.74 -11.43 9.11
C VAL A 15 -14.14 -12.81 9.43
N ARG A 16 -12.82 -12.89 9.64
CA ARG A 16 -12.14 -14.15 10.02
C ARG A 16 -12.62 -14.66 11.38
N ARG A 17 -12.74 -13.80 12.39
CA ARG A 17 -13.31 -14.15 13.71
C ARG A 17 -14.72 -14.71 13.58
N SER A 18 -15.58 -14.04 12.79
CA SER A 18 -16.96 -14.51 12.57
C SER A 18 -17.03 -15.87 11.87
N ALA A 19 -16.01 -16.20 11.08
CA ALA A 19 -15.87 -17.49 10.39
C ALA A 19 -15.12 -18.56 11.22
N GLY A 20 -14.73 -18.26 12.47
CA GLY A 20 -13.94 -19.18 13.30
C GLY A 20 -12.50 -19.39 12.81
N LEU A 21 -11.99 -18.50 11.95
CA LEU A 21 -10.63 -18.54 11.42
C LEU A 21 -9.69 -17.72 12.31
N PRO A 22 -8.40 -18.10 12.42
CA PRO A 22 -7.42 -17.31 13.17
C PRO A 22 -7.25 -15.93 12.55
N THR A 23 -7.08 -14.89 13.36
CA THR A 23 -6.78 -13.53 12.89
C THR A 23 -5.41 -13.45 12.23
N LEU A 24 -5.19 -12.42 11.42
CA LEU A 24 -3.91 -12.11 10.83
C LEU A 24 -3.08 -11.30 11.83
N GLU A 25 -1.96 -11.88 12.28
CA GLU A 25 -0.99 -11.20 13.14
C GLU A 25 -0.26 -10.06 12.40
N SER A 26 -0.07 -10.21 11.10
CA SER A 26 0.49 -9.17 10.25
C SER A 26 0.03 -9.34 8.81
N LYS A 27 -0.24 -8.22 8.13
CA LYS A 27 -0.58 -8.17 6.71
C LYS A 27 0.09 -6.99 6.03
N ILE A 28 0.81 -7.26 4.95
CA ILE A 28 1.27 -6.21 4.04
C ILE A 28 0.09 -5.81 3.16
N MET A 29 -0.35 -4.56 3.31
CA MET A 29 -1.39 -3.95 2.50
C MET A 29 -0.77 -3.17 1.35
N PRO A 30 -1.12 -3.48 0.09
CA PRO A 30 -0.67 -2.71 -1.05
C PRO A 30 -1.44 -1.38 -1.13
N GLY A 31 -0.72 -0.30 -1.42
CA GLY A 31 -1.31 1.02 -1.64
C GLY A 31 -0.80 1.67 -2.90
N ILE A 32 -1.65 2.42 -3.59
CA ILE A 32 -1.24 3.25 -4.73
C ILE A 32 -1.83 4.63 -4.55
N VAL A 33 -0.99 5.66 -4.66
CA VAL A 33 -1.42 7.06 -4.72
C VAL A 33 -1.15 7.58 -6.12
N LEU A 34 -2.15 8.19 -6.74
CA LEU A 34 -2.02 8.84 -8.04
C LEU A 34 -1.91 10.35 -7.85
N THR A 35 -0.85 10.95 -8.39
CA THR A 35 -0.76 12.41 -8.57
C THR A 35 -0.86 12.69 -10.06
N GLY A 36 -1.99 13.25 -10.50
CA GLY A 36 -2.36 13.22 -11.91
C GLY A 36 -2.48 11.77 -12.38
N THR A 37 -1.68 11.37 -13.38
CA THR A 37 -1.59 9.98 -13.85
C THR A 37 -0.29 9.29 -13.48
N ALA A 38 0.51 9.87 -12.56
CA ALA A 38 1.74 9.27 -12.07
C ALA A 38 1.48 8.51 -10.75
N PRO A 39 1.73 7.19 -10.70
CA PRO A 39 1.55 6.41 -9.48
C PRO A 39 2.76 6.48 -8.56
N THR A 40 2.48 6.36 -7.26
CA THR A 40 3.43 6.00 -6.21
C THR A 40 2.89 4.78 -5.50
N PHE A 41 3.72 3.74 -5.38
CA PHE A 41 3.36 2.45 -4.82
C PHE A 41 3.81 2.38 -3.36
N TYR A 42 3.02 1.73 -2.52
CA TYR A 42 3.26 1.61 -1.08
C TYR A 42 3.11 0.15 -0.63
N LYS A 43 4.00 -0.26 0.27
CA LYS A 43 3.86 -1.47 1.09
C LYS A 43 3.60 -1.04 2.52
N ILE A 44 2.42 -1.34 3.03
CA ILE A 44 1.97 -0.88 4.35
C ILE A 44 1.88 -2.11 5.24
N PRO A 45 2.90 -2.39 6.08
CA PRO A 45 2.77 -3.45 7.08
C PRO A 45 1.73 -3.01 8.12
N VAL A 46 0.71 -3.84 8.34
CA VAL A 46 -0.28 -3.66 9.40
C VAL A 46 -0.16 -4.87 10.31
N SER A 47 0.34 -4.66 11.53
CA SER A 47 0.46 -5.67 12.58
C SER A 47 -0.74 -5.64 13.52
N ALA A 48 -0.98 -6.75 14.23
CA ALA A 48 -1.96 -6.79 15.32
C ALA A 48 -1.64 -5.75 16.41
N ASP A 49 -0.36 -5.54 16.74
CA ASP A 49 0.10 -4.50 17.68
C ASP A 49 -0.34 -3.08 17.24
N LEU A 50 -0.17 -2.76 15.95
CA LEU A 50 -0.65 -1.49 15.40
C LEU A 50 -2.18 -1.37 15.51
N LEU A 51 -2.92 -2.45 15.25
CA LEU A 51 -4.38 -2.46 15.37
C LEU A 51 -4.83 -2.22 16.82
N ASP A 52 -4.19 -2.90 17.76
CA ASP A 52 -4.47 -2.77 19.19
C ASP A 52 -4.25 -1.32 19.66
N HIS A 53 -3.08 -0.76 19.37
CA HIS A 53 -2.75 0.62 19.75
C HIS A 53 -3.69 1.64 19.11
N VAL A 54 -4.02 1.49 17.82
CA VAL A 54 -4.98 2.37 17.13
C VAL A 54 -6.37 2.26 17.75
N SER A 55 -6.83 1.07 18.11
CA SER A 55 -8.16 0.87 18.72
C SER A 55 -8.29 1.51 20.11
N HIS A 56 -7.19 1.55 20.86
CA HIS A 56 -7.12 2.18 22.18
C HIS A 56 -6.73 3.67 22.13
N GLY A 57 -6.46 4.24 20.95
CA GLY A 57 -6.02 5.62 20.81
C GLY A 57 -4.63 5.88 21.41
N THR A 58 -3.77 4.86 21.46
CA THR A 58 -2.41 4.93 22.00
C THR A 58 -1.38 4.83 20.87
N TYR A 59 -0.11 5.10 21.19
CA TYR A 59 0.98 5.05 20.22
C TYR A 59 1.81 3.77 20.39
N PRO A 60 2.03 2.99 19.34
CA PRO A 60 2.84 1.78 19.43
C PRO A 60 4.32 2.12 19.71
N PRO A 61 5.02 1.34 20.54
CA PRO A 61 6.44 1.56 20.83
C PRO A 61 7.32 1.33 19.60
N GLU A 62 6.93 0.38 18.74
CA GLU A 62 7.61 0.10 17.49
C GLU A 62 7.02 0.91 16.33
N ALA A 63 7.90 1.57 15.57
CA ALA A 63 7.46 2.35 14.41
C ALA A 63 6.99 1.43 13.28
N THR A 64 5.80 1.71 12.75
CA THR A 64 5.34 1.08 11.51
C THR A 64 6.08 1.67 10.31
N VAL A 65 7.01 0.90 9.72
CA VAL A 65 7.81 1.35 8.58
C VAL A 65 7.10 1.06 7.26
N VAL A 66 6.54 2.10 6.63
CA VAL A 66 5.92 2.00 5.30
C VAL A 66 6.96 2.20 4.22
N SER A 67 7.10 1.23 3.31
CA SER A 67 7.97 1.40 2.13
C SER A 67 7.19 2.02 0.98
N MET A 68 7.85 2.92 0.25
CA MET A 68 7.29 3.51 -0.97
C MET A 68 8.21 3.30 -2.17
N TYR A 69 7.64 3.23 -3.36
CA TYR A 69 8.37 3.20 -4.61
C TYR A 69 7.74 4.16 -5.62
N VAL A 70 8.57 4.98 -6.23
CA VAL A 70 8.14 5.88 -7.31
C VAL A 70 8.82 5.45 -8.61
N PRO A 71 8.06 5.18 -9.69
CA PRO A 71 8.64 4.73 -10.95
C PRO A 71 9.72 5.67 -11.48
N GLU A 72 10.85 5.11 -11.88
CA GLU A 72 11.87 5.82 -12.64
C GLU A 72 11.34 6.08 -14.04
N LEU A 73 11.28 7.35 -14.44
CA LEU A 73 10.73 7.78 -15.73
C LEU A 73 11.81 8.50 -16.53
N PRO A 74 11.79 8.40 -17.88
CA PRO A 74 12.73 9.10 -18.76
C PRO A 74 12.78 10.63 -18.55
N ARG A 75 11.70 11.23 -18.04
CA ARG A 75 11.57 12.67 -17.81
C ARG A 75 11.11 12.94 -16.37
N PRO A 76 11.99 12.77 -15.37
CA PRO A 76 11.59 12.77 -13.95
C PRO A 76 11.01 14.12 -13.50
N LEU A 77 11.57 15.24 -13.99
CA LEU A 77 11.09 16.59 -13.68
C LEU A 77 9.67 16.87 -14.19
N ARG A 78 9.18 16.09 -15.17
CA ARG A 78 7.83 16.19 -15.72
C ARG A 78 6.92 15.05 -15.25
N ARG A 79 7.30 14.29 -14.23
CA ARG A 79 6.54 13.12 -13.76
C ARG A 79 5.06 13.41 -13.55
N TYR A 80 4.72 14.46 -12.80
CA TYR A 80 3.33 14.72 -12.43
C TYR A 80 2.50 15.34 -13.57
N THR A 81 3.13 16.07 -14.48
CA THR A 81 2.46 16.69 -15.63
C THR A 81 2.30 15.73 -16.81
N ALA A 82 3.34 14.93 -17.08
CA ALA A 82 3.37 13.93 -18.14
C ALA A 82 2.68 12.63 -17.73
N GLY A 83 2.98 12.12 -16.52
CA GLY A 83 2.46 10.86 -16.00
C GLY A 83 2.54 9.74 -17.02
N ILE A 84 1.43 9.04 -17.24
CA ILE A 84 1.30 7.91 -18.17
C ILE A 84 1.11 8.33 -19.65
N LYS A 85 1.11 9.63 -19.97
CA LYS A 85 0.78 10.11 -21.33
C LYS A 85 1.86 9.71 -22.35
N PRO A 86 3.16 9.99 -22.15
CA PRO A 86 4.21 9.54 -23.05
C PRO A 86 4.30 8.01 -23.09
N LEU A 87 4.60 7.44 -24.25
CA LEU A 87 4.65 5.99 -24.44
C LEU A 87 5.72 5.33 -23.57
N ASP A 88 6.90 5.95 -23.48
CA ASP A 88 8.04 5.48 -22.68
C ASP A 88 7.75 5.53 -21.17
N ASN A 89 7.10 6.61 -20.69
CA ASN A 89 6.60 6.67 -19.32
C ASN A 89 5.55 5.59 -19.05
N ARG A 90 4.62 5.38 -20.00
CA ARG A 90 3.56 4.38 -19.86
C ARG A 90 4.14 2.99 -19.70
N GLU A 91 5.10 2.63 -20.54
CA GLU A 91 5.78 1.35 -20.46
C GLU A 91 6.45 1.15 -19.09
N ALA A 92 7.23 2.13 -18.63
CA ALA A 92 7.88 2.07 -17.32
C ALA A 92 6.85 1.90 -16.17
N ILE A 93 5.78 2.70 -16.18
CA ILE A 93 4.72 2.65 -15.17
C ILE A 93 4.01 1.28 -15.19
N LEU A 94 3.66 0.76 -16.36
CA LEU A 94 2.98 -0.52 -16.49
C LEU A 94 3.87 -1.70 -16.05
N ARG A 95 5.18 -1.63 -16.29
CA ARG A 95 6.14 -2.60 -15.73
C ARG A 95 6.11 -2.58 -14.19
N CYS A 96 6.04 -1.40 -13.57
CA CYS A 96 5.89 -1.29 -12.12
C CYS A 96 4.58 -1.90 -11.61
N TYR A 97 3.46 -1.66 -12.30
CA TYR A 97 2.18 -2.33 -11.96
C TYR A 97 2.30 -3.86 -12.06
N GLY A 98 2.96 -4.37 -13.11
CA GLY A 98 3.22 -5.79 -13.28
C GLY A 98 4.02 -6.37 -12.11
N ALA A 99 5.12 -5.73 -11.72
CA ALA A 99 5.92 -6.14 -10.58
C ALA A 99 5.16 -6.05 -9.24
N PHE A 100 4.25 -5.07 -9.12
CA PHE A 100 3.47 -4.86 -7.90
C PHE A 100 2.43 -5.95 -7.63
N LYS A 101 2.01 -6.70 -8.66
CA LYS A 101 1.07 -7.84 -8.50
C LYS A 101 1.56 -8.88 -7.49
N GLY A 102 2.85 -9.19 -7.46
CA GLY A 102 3.43 -10.11 -6.48
C GLY A 102 3.30 -9.64 -5.02
N ILE A 103 3.09 -8.35 -4.79
CA ILE A 103 2.82 -7.78 -3.46
C ILE A 103 1.33 -7.87 -3.12
N VAL A 104 0.46 -7.77 -4.12
CA VAL A 104 -0.99 -7.96 -3.97
C VAL A 104 -1.34 -9.43 -3.74
N GLY A 105 -0.52 -10.35 -4.26
CA GLY A 105 -0.74 -11.80 -4.20
C GLY A 105 -1.59 -12.33 -5.35
N ILE A 106 -1.48 -11.71 -6.53
CA ILE A 106 -2.16 -12.09 -7.79
C ILE A 106 -1.18 -12.23 -8.95
#